data_AF-A0A9W4RWF2-F1
#
_entry.id   AF-A0A9W4RWF2-F1
#
_cell.length_a   1.000
_cell.length_b   1.000
_cell.length_c   1.000
_cell.angle_alpha   90.00
_cell.angle_beta   90.00
_cell.angle_gamma   90.00
#
_symmetry.space_group_name_H-M   'P 1'
#
loop_
_entity.id
_entity.type
_entity.pdbx_description
1 polymer ?
#
loop_
_entity_poly.entity_id
_entity_poly.type
_entity_poly.pdbx_seq_one_letter_code
_entity_poly.pdbx_strand_id
1 'polypeptide(L)'
;MNHEQFQERLDFAQNTLIGFGLEPTEITPVEYQEDVPFPYNNFIYKITLAKPATKDNFLDAGSYTTLPPEGGISTIVMRLANPKAMDIIQDNRVENEVAAMYIARQGLQAFKPDAAGLIPAIFAWSSAQGAGDGYNWTLMEFKHGVPLDTKFKDLSDDERKVVLGQIADVFTGIQRAPLPESINSHGGLTIDESGNIVGGQMTILEGAPWNSCTEFWKSKLKFGLRHADGSSNLQGWKPNGVRERIDKFILSGLDQYLAGAGVDETQRVLIHGDLTTNNIQYDPGTKHITGVLDFDWAYVSHPAHEFFISFGDIGGSTNGGTARDPDLSDGKIAKAMLAGNFDIPDLPEEAVGQLARAKAWDDALAERGALRPSEIAGMAALEQLRKLESLLAPFALHHPVMLKRKTAEQIVEMRATGERELIECLERFGY
;
A
#
# COMPACT_ATOMS: atom_id res chain seq x y z
N MET A 1 4.11 4.37 24.74
CA MET A 1 4.63 3.58 23.60
C MET A 1 5.36 4.45 22.59
N ASN A 2 4.70 5.29 21.79
CA ASN A 2 5.38 6.06 20.73
C ASN A 2 6.36 7.13 21.25
N HIS A 3 6.18 7.63 22.48
CA HIS A 3 7.11 8.57 23.12
C HIS A 3 8.31 7.90 23.81
N GLU A 4 8.28 6.58 24.00
CA GLU A 4 9.45 5.88 24.55
C GLU A 4 10.63 6.08 23.61
N GLN A 5 11.82 6.35 24.15
CA GLN A 5 13.05 6.60 23.36
C GLN A 5 12.96 7.79 22.39
N PHE A 6 12.05 8.74 22.62
CA PHE A 6 11.91 9.92 21.76
C PHE A 6 13.22 10.71 21.60
N GLN A 7 13.90 10.99 22.72
CA GLN A 7 15.16 11.72 22.69
C GLN A 7 16.27 10.92 22.02
N GLU A 8 16.35 9.60 22.26
CA GLU A 8 17.33 8.71 21.62
C GLU A 8 17.20 8.73 20.09
N ARG A 9 15.97 8.70 19.58
CA ARG A 9 15.71 8.83 18.13
C ARG A 9 16.08 10.20 17.59
N LEU A 10 15.81 11.26 18.35
CA LEU A 10 16.19 12.61 17.94
C LEU A 10 17.71 12.77 17.88
N ASP A 11 18.41 12.25 18.89
CA ASP A 11 19.88 12.22 18.93
C ASP A 11 20.44 11.39 17.78
N PHE A 12 19.83 10.23 17.48
CA PHE A 12 20.20 9.40 16.33
C PHE A 12 20.05 10.17 15.00
N ALA A 13 18.91 10.84 14.80
CA ALA A 13 18.67 11.64 13.59
C ALA A 13 19.71 12.77 13.47
N GLN A 14 19.95 13.52 14.55
CA GLN A 14 20.93 14.59 14.58
C GLN A 14 22.36 14.08 14.29
N ASN A 15 22.78 13.00 14.93
CA ASN A 15 24.11 12.42 14.74
C ASN A 15 24.30 11.89 13.30
N THR A 16 23.26 11.29 12.72
CA THR A 16 23.29 10.82 11.33
C THR A 16 23.52 11.99 10.38
N LEU A 17 22.81 13.10 10.56
CA LEU A 17 22.97 14.31 9.75
C LEU A 17 24.37 14.92 9.87
N ILE A 18 24.90 15.01 11.10
CA ILE A 18 26.27 15.49 11.35
C ILE A 18 27.29 14.58 10.65
N GLY A 19 27.04 13.26 10.60
CA GLY A 19 27.86 12.31 9.86
C GLY A 19 27.99 12.61 8.36
N PHE A 20 26.95 13.20 7.75
CA PHE A 20 26.99 13.70 6.37
C PHE A 20 27.55 15.13 6.24
N GLY A 21 28.08 15.69 7.33
CA GLY A 21 28.55 17.08 7.37
C GLY A 21 27.42 18.10 7.27
N LEU A 22 26.18 17.72 7.62
CA LEU A 22 25.03 18.61 7.62
C LEU A 22 24.86 19.29 8.99
N GLU A 23 24.33 20.51 8.96
CA GLU A 23 24.10 21.33 10.16
C GLU A 23 22.57 21.53 10.34
N PRO A 24 21.84 20.64 11.04
CA PRO A 24 20.42 20.82 11.28
C PRO A 24 20.17 22.00 12.23
N THR A 25 19.28 22.93 11.87
CA THR A 25 18.82 24.03 12.72
C THR A 25 17.52 23.71 13.45
N GLU A 26 16.71 22.82 12.86
CA GLU A 26 15.43 22.39 13.40
C GLU A 26 15.17 20.95 12.98
N ILE A 27 14.71 20.12 13.92
CA ILE A 27 14.28 18.74 13.66
C ILE A 27 12.91 18.57 14.33
N THR A 28 11.87 18.47 13.51
CA THR A 28 10.48 18.49 13.97
C THR A 28 9.78 17.19 13.58
N PRO A 29 9.21 16.44 14.53
CA PRO A 29 8.39 15.27 14.21
C PRO A 29 7.20 15.64 13.32
N VAL A 30 6.90 14.79 12.34
CA VAL A 30 5.77 14.96 11.41
C VAL A 30 4.66 13.98 11.79
N GLU A 31 3.41 14.45 11.80
CA GLU A 31 2.21 13.65 12.13
C GLU A 31 2.29 12.90 13.47
N TYR A 32 3.04 13.46 14.41
CA TYR A 32 3.27 12.86 15.71
C TYR A 32 2.13 13.16 16.69
N GLN A 33 1.59 12.09 17.29
CA GLN A 33 0.59 12.09 18.34
C GLN A 33 1.07 11.13 19.44
N GLU A 34 1.15 11.63 20.66
CA GLU A 34 1.73 10.89 21.78
C GLU A 34 0.88 9.67 22.18
N ASP A 35 -0.46 9.84 22.16
CA ASP A 35 -1.43 8.92 22.76
C ASP A 35 -2.10 7.96 21.76
N VAL A 36 -1.46 7.67 20.63
CA VAL A 36 -1.98 6.69 19.66
C VAL A 36 -1.89 5.27 20.27
N PRO A 37 -2.97 4.47 20.23
CA PRO A 37 -3.01 3.15 20.88
C PRO A 37 -2.17 2.07 20.16
N PHE A 38 -1.48 2.45 19.08
CA PHE A 38 -0.69 1.56 18.23
C PHE A 38 0.72 2.14 18.02
N PRO A 39 1.76 1.28 17.94
CA PRO A 39 3.09 1.74 17.56
C PRO A 39 3.07 2.28 16.13
N TYR A 40 3.77 3.38 15.88
CA TYR A 40 3.92 3.88 14.52
C TYR A 40 4.69 2.92 13.63
N ASN A 41 4.39 2.92 12.33
CA ASN A 41 5.20 2.21 11.35
C ASN A 41 6.59 2.86 11.23
N ASN A 42 6.62 4.19 11.17
CA ASN A 42 7.83 5.00 11.03
C ASN A 42 7.78 6.19 11.98
N PHE A 43 8.95 6.65 12.43
CA PHE A 43 9.11 7.98 13.02
C PHE A 43 9.65 8.91 11.94
N ILE A 44 8.91 9.98 11.66
CA ILE A 44 9.22 10.89 10.54
C ILE A 44 9.62 12.24 11.09
N TYR A 45 10.74 12.77 10.61
CA TYR A 45 11.27 14.07 11.02
C TYR A 45 11.47 14.97 9.81
N LYS A 46 10.87 16.16 9.86
CA LYS A 46 11.21 17.26 8.96
C LYS A 46 12.41 18.00 9.53
N ILE A 47 13.43 18.19 8.70
CA ILE A 47 14.71 18.77 9.11
C ILE A 47 14.98 20.01 8.27
N THR A 48 15.22 21.14 8.94
CA THR A 48 15.73 22.37 8.32
C THR A 48 17.24 22.45 8.53
N LEU A 49 17.99 22.81 7.50
CA LEU A 49 19.44 22.89 7.52
C LEU A 49 19.92 24.35 7.57
N ALA A 50 21.03 24.61 8.28
CA ALA A 50 21.67 25.92 8.34
C ALA A 50 22.24 26.35 6.98
N LYS A 51 22.71 25.37 6.21
CA LYS A 51 23.22 25.53 4.85
C LYS A 51 22.56 24.47 3.97
N PRO A 52 22.23 24.79 2.70
CA PRO A 52 21.71 23.80 1.78
C PRO A 52 22.66 22.60 1.65
N ALA A 53 22.12 21.38 1.77
CA ALA A 53 22.86 20.16 1.46
C ALA A 53 23.13 20.09 -0.05
N THR A 54 24.34 19.71 -0.43
CA THR A 54 24.78 19.61 -1.82
C THR A 54 25.19 18.18 -2.14
N LYS A 55 25.55 17.92 -3.41
CA LYS A 55 26.07 16.60 -3.84
C LYS A 55 27.27 16.13 -3.01
N ASP A 56 28.11 17.05 -2.52
CA ASP A 56 29.33 16.71 -1.78
C ASP A 56 29.00 16.10 -0.41
N ASN A 57 27.78 16.32 0.10
CA ASN A 57 27.31 15.70 1.33
C ASN A 57 26.91 14.23 1.15
N PHE A 58 26.65 13.75 -0.07
CA PHE A 58 26.02 12.44 -0.31
C PHE A 58 26.81 11.55 -1.28
N LEU A 59 28.14 11.65 -1.29
CA LEU A 59 28.99 10.92 -2.25
C LEU A 59 28.97 9.39 -2.06
N ASP A 60 28.78 8.90 -0.83
CA ASP A 60 28.75 7.47 -0.47
C ASP A 60 27.40 7.06 0.14
N ALA A 61 26.30 7.56 -0.42
CA ALA A 61 24.98 7.50 0.22
C ALA A 61 24.16 6.21 -0.02
N GLY A 62 24.76 5.21 -0.68
CA GLY A 62 24.11 3.94 -1.02
C GLY A 62 23.51 3.90 -2.43
N SER A 63 23.09 2.70 -2.85
CA SER A 63 22.52 2.45 -4.17
C SER A 63 21.16 3.13 -4.34
N TYR A 64 20.79 3.45 -5.59
CA TYR A 64 19.49 4.03 -5.96
C TYR A 64 19.16 5.37 -5.29
N THR A 65 20.20 6.11 -4.91
CA THR A 65 20.10 7.49 -4.42
C THR A 65 20.11 8.49 -5.59
N THR A 66 19.63 9.69 -5.31
CA THR A 66 19.61 10.83 -6.22
C THR A 66 20.43 11.94 -5.56
N LEU A 67 21.32 12.57 -6.31
CA LEU A 67 22.06 13.73 -5.79
C LEU A 67 21.14 14.95 -5.65
N PRO A 68 21.34 15.80 -4.64
CA PRO A 68 20.67 17.09 -4.57
C PRO A 68 20.89 17.95 -5.83
N PRO A 69 19.94 18.82 -6.19
CA PRO A 69 20.10 19.81 -7.25
C PRO A 69 21.31 20.74 -7.01
N GLU A 70 21.78 21.42 -8.06
CA GLU A 70 22.96 22.29 -8.01
C GLU A 70 22.86 23.43 -6.97
N GLY A 71 21.66 23.96 -6.75
CA GLY A 71 21.38 24.97 -5.72
C GLY A 71 21.32 24.43 -4.29
N GLY A 72 21.46 23.11 -4.11
CA GLY A 72 21.31 22.41 -2.85
C GLY A 72 19.87 22.38 -2.33
N ILE A 73 19.68 21.75 -1.17
CA ILE A 73 18.39 21.59 -0.49
C ILE A 73 18.49 22.02 0.96
N SER A 74 17.59 22.90 1.41
CA SER A 74 17.60 23.39 2.80
C SER A 74 16.65 22.63 3.73
N THR A 75 15.82 21.76 3.18
CA THR A 75 14.84 20.97 3.94
C THR A 75 14.83 19.54 3.43
N ILE A 76 14.94 18.60 4.36
CA ILE A 76 14.91 17.16 4.07
C ILE A 76 13.99 16.46 5.07
N VAL A 77 13.60 15.23 4.74
CA VAL A 77 12.85 14.35 5.63
C VAL A 77 13.74 13.16 5.99
N MET A 78 13.76 12.81 7.28
CA MET A 78 14.30 11.54 7.74
C MET A 78 13.16 10.63 8.19
N ARG A 79 13.11 9.41 7.66
CA ARG A 79 12.21 8.36 8.13
C ARG A 79 13.02 7.32 8.88
N LEU A 80 12.65 7.03 10.12
CA LEU A 80 13.20 5.92 10.90
C LEU A 80 12.17 4.80 10.96
N ALA A 81 12.51 3.61 10.47
CA ALA A 81 11.63 2.46 10.58
C ALA A 81 11.52 2.05 12.05
N ASN A 82 10.29 1.90 12.54
CA ASN A 82 10.06 1.47 13.91
C ASN A 82 10.18 -0.06 14.00
N PRO A 83 11.17 -0.61 14.74
CA PRO A 83 11.31 -2.06 14.91
C PRO A 83 10.16 -2.68 15.72
N LYS A 84 9.36 -1.85 16.42
CA LYS A 84 8.16 -2.26 17.16
C LYS A 84 6.86 -2.14 16.34
N ALA A 85 6.93 -1.76 15.06
CA ALA A 85 5.75 -1.71 14.20
C ALA A 85 5.07 -3.08 14.15
N MET A 86 3.76 -3.12 14.34
CA MET A 86 3.00 -4.36 14.23
C MET A 86 2.73 -4.68 12.77
N ASP A 87 2.62 -5.97 12.44
CA ASP A 87 2.22 -6.46 11.12
C ASP A 87 3.12 -6.01 9.96
N ILE A 88 4.36 -5.59 10.26
CA ILE A 88 5.39 -5.25 9.28
C ILE A 88 6.64 -6.11 9.51
N ILE A 89 7.04 -6.82 8.46
CA ILE A 89 8.27 -7.59 8.34
C ILE A 89 9.43 -6.63 8.08
N GLN A 90 10.49 -6.74 8.89
CA GLN A 90 11.56 -5.74 8.94
C GLN A 90 12.79 -6.10 8.07
N ASP A 91 12.91 -7.36 7.65
CA ASP A 91 14.12 -7.98 7.10
C ASP A 91 14.83 -7.15 6.02
N ASN A 92 14.07 -6.59 5.09
CA ASN A 92 14.51 -5.82 3.92
C ASN A 92 13.65 -4.55 3.72
N ARG A 93 13.04 -4.02 4.78
CA ARG A 93 11.98 -3.01 4.66
C ARG A 93 12.45 -1.71 4.01
N VAL A 94 13.64 -1.22 4.36
CA VAL A 94 14.19 0.02 3.80
C VAL A 94 14.61 -0.18 2.36
N GLU A 95 15.28 -1.30 2.06
CA GLU A 95 15.63 -1.71 0.70
C GLU A 95 14.39 -1.79 -0.19
N ASN A 96 13.29 -2.35 0.34
CA ASN A 96 12.02 -2.46 -0.36
C ASN A 96 11.46 -1.08 -0.72
N GLU A 97 11.37 -0.16 0.24
CA GLU A 97 10.88 1.20 0.00
C GLU A 97 11.75 1.94 -1.04
N VAL A 98 13.08 1.90 -0.88
CA VAL A 98 14.03 2.54 -1.79
C VAL A 98 13.91 1.99 -3.20
N ALA A 99 13.88 0.66 -3.36
CA ALA A 99 13.75 0.02 -4.66
C ALA A 99 12.41 0.34 -5.32
N ALA A 100 11.31 0.30 -4.56
CA ALA A 100 9.97 0.62 -5.05
C ALA A 100 9.88 2.08 -5.53
N MET A 101 10.37 3.02 -4.73
CA MET A 101 10.42 4.43 -5.10
C MET A 101 11.27 4.68 -6.34
N TYR A 102 12.42 4.01 -6.46
CA TYR A 102 13.26 4.11 -7.65
C TYR A 102 12.52 3.61 -8.90
N ILE A 103 11.91 2.42 -8.84
CA ILE A 103 11.14 1.85 -9.96
C ILE A 103 9.95 2.75 -10.32
N ALA A 104 9.21 3.25 -9.33
CA ALA A 104 8.11 4.19 -9.55
C ALA A 104 8.56 5.46 -10.27
N ARG A 105 9.70 6.03 -9.87
CA ARG A 105 10.32 7.19 -10.54
C ARG A 105 10.70 6.87 -11.99
N GLN A 106 11.29 5.71 -12.25
CA GLN A 106 11.63 5.29 -13.63
C GLN A 106 10.38 5.11 -14.49
N GLY A 107 9.33 4.50 -13.95
CA GLY A 107 8.06 4.34 -14.64
C GLY A 107 7.41 5.67 -14.99
N LEU A 108 7.38 6.61 -14.05
CA LEU A 108 6.91 7.97 -14.31
C LEU A 108 7.80 8.72 -15.30
N GLN A 109 9.12 8.60 -15.18
CA GLN A 109 10.06 9.22 -16.10
C GLN A 109 9.85 8.75 -17.55
N ALA A 110 9.51 7.47 -17.74
CA ALA A 110 9.23 6.90 -19.06
C ALA A 110 7.84 7.28 -19.59
N PHE A 111 6.83 7.34 -18.72
CA PHE A 111 5.44 7.60 -19.12
C PHE A 111 5.09 9.09 -19.21
N LYS A 112 5.45 9.86 -18.17
CA LYS A 112 5.17 11.28 -18.01
C LYS A 112 6.33 11.97 -17.26
N PRO A 113 7.41 12.36 -17.97
CA PRO A 113 8.63 12.94 -17.38
C PRO A 113 8.40 14.00 -16.31
N ASP A 114 7.49 14.94 -16.54
CA ASP A 114 7.20 16.04 -15.62
C ASP A 114 6.58 15.57 -14.29
N ALA A 115 6.05 14.35 -14.23
CA ALA A 115 5.48 13.73 -13.04
C ALA A 115 6.49 12.90 -12.25
N ALA A 116 7.69 12.60 -12.79
CA ALA A 116 8.70 11.78 -12.11
C ALA A 116 9.15 12.40 -10.78
N GLY A 117 9.18 13.73 -10.71
CA GLY A 117 9.50 14.49 -9.50
C GLY A 117 8.43 14.42 -8.40
N LEU A 118 7.26 13.81 -8.63
CA LEU A 118 6.25 13.64 -7.59
C LEU A 118 6.66 12.60 -6.54
N ILE A 119 7.38 11.56 -6.92
CA ILE A 119 7.94 10.62 -5.96
C ILE A 119 9.19 11.28 -5.35
N PRO A 120 9.34 11.38 -4.02
CA PRO A 120 10.51 11.99 -3.40
C PRO A 120 11.83 11.40 -3.90
N ALA A 121 12.84 12.25 -4.10
CA ALA A 121 14.21 11.78 -4.26
C ALA A 121 14.76 11.20 -2.94
N ILE A 122 15.42 10.03 -2.98
CA ILE A 122 16.19 9.49 -1.84
C ILE A 122 17.61 10.02 -1.94
N PHE A 123 18.09 10.71 -0.91
CA PHE A 123 19.46 11.24 -0.86
C PHE A 123 20.43 10.25 -0.22
N ALA A 124 19.99 9.53 0.81
CA ALA A 124 20.76 8.50 1.49
C ALA A 124 19.83 7.55 2.22
N TRP A 125 20.30 6.34 2.54
CA TRP A 125 19.56 5.39 3.37
C TRP A 125 20.51 4.37 4.00
N SER A 126 20.04 3.66 5.02
CA SER A 126 20.76 2.54 5.62
C SER A 126 19.78 1.48 6.12
N SER A 127 20.17 0.22 5.96
CA SER A 127 19.56 -0.91 6.65
C SER A 127 20.39 -1.38 7.84
N ALA A 128 19.76 -2.12 8.75
CA ALA A 128 20.30 -2.54 10.03
C ALA A 128 21.38 -3.62 9.87
N GLN A 129 21.50 -4.26 8.70
CA GLN A 129 22.61 -5.16 8.43
C GLN A 129 23.96 -4.41 8.35
N GLY A 130 23.94 -3.08 8.13
CA GLY A 130 25.14 -2.23 8.10
C GLY A 130 25.34 -1.32 9.32
N ALA A 131 24.33 -1.11 10.16
CA ALA A 131 24.39 -0.24 11.33
C ALA A 131 24.14 -1.07 12.58
N GLY A 132 25.07 -1.08 13.56
CA GLY A 132 25.00 -1.88 14.80
C GLY A 132 23.71 -1.75 15.62
N ASP A 133 23.75 -1.20 16.84
CA ASP A 133 22.55 -1.02 17.68
C ASP A 133 21.65 0.14 17.22
N GLY A 134 21.52 0.39 15.90
CA GLY A 134 20.89 1.59 15.31
C GLY A 134 19.50 1.38 14.68
N TYR A 135 18.94 2.45 14.11
CA TYR A 135 17.68 2.40 13.36
C TYR A 135 17.92 2.16 11.86
N ASN A 136 16.95 1.52 11.21
CA ASN A 136 16.74 1.52 9.76
C ASN A 136 16.23 2.89 9.32
N TRP A 137 16.78 3.50 8.26
CA TRP A 137 16.37 4.86 7.89
C TRP A 137 16.53 5.24 6.42
N THR A 138 15.77 6.25 5.99
CA THR A 138 15.94 6.97 4.73
C THR A 138 16.03 8.49 4.97
N LEU A 139 16.87 9.17 4.18
CA LEU A 139 16.94 10.62 4.05
C LEU A 139 16.45 10.99 2.65
N MET A 140 15.42 11.83 2.58
CA MET A 140 14.69 12.06 1.33
C MET A 140 14.18 13.48 1.17
N GLU A 141 13.76 13.80 -0.06
CA GLU A 141 13.20 15.09 -0.44
C GLU A 141 11.94 15.41 0.37
N PHE A 142 11.90 16.63 0.91
CA PHE A 142 10.67 17.17 1.49
C PHE A 142 9.71 17.60 0.37
N LYS A 143 8.53 16.97 0.30
CA LYS A 143 7.46 17.39 -0.61
C LYS A 143 6.60 18.45 0.05
N HIS A 144 6.50 19.61 -0.61
CA HIS A 144 5.65 20.71 -0.17
C HIS A 144 4.17 20.40 -0.38
N GLY A 145 3.29 21.13 0.29
CA GLY A 145 1.85 20.99 0.17
C GLY A 145 1.19 20.63 1.49
N VAL A 146 -0.06 20.19 1.40
CA VAL A 146 -0.84 19.60 2.50
C VAL A 146 -1.30 18.20 2.08
N PRO A 147 -1.55 17.28 3.03
CA PRO A 147 -2.16 15.99 2.73
C PRO A 147 -3.49 16.18 1.97
N LEU A 148 -3.65 15.48 0.86
CA LEU A 148 -4.78 15.66 -0.05
C LEU A 148 -6.11 15.27 0.60
N ASP A 149 -6.12 14.29 1.51
CA ASP A 149 -7.31 13.88 2.28
C ASP A 149 -7.96 15.05 3.04
N THR A 150 -7.18 16.05 3.47
CA THR A 150 -7.67 17.26 4.15
C THR A 150 -8.41 18.24 3.22
N LYS A 151 -8.39 18.00 1.90
CA LYS A 151 -8.98 18.88 0.87
C LYS A 151 -9.91 18.14 -0.08
N PHE A 152 -9.65 16.87 -0.37
CA PHE A 152 -10.25 16.14 -1.49
C PHE A 152 -11.78 16.10 -1.45
N LYS A 153 -12.37 15.98 -0.25
CA LYS A 153 -13.82 15.97 -0.05
C LYS A 153 -14.47 17.33 -0.36
N ASP A 154 -13.73 18.42 -0.17
CA ASP A 154 -14.22 19.79 -0.33
C ASP A 154 -13.99 20.34 -1.76
N LEU A 155 -13.23 19.63 -2.60
CA LEU A 155 -13.03 20.01 -3.99
C LEU A 155 -14.35 20.00 -4.76
N SER A 156 -14.54 20.97 -5.65
CA SER A 156 -15.62 20.90 -6.65
C SER A 156 -15.42 19.70 -7.59
N ASP A 157 -16.46 19.30 -8.30
CA ASP A 157 -16.38 18.14 -9.20
C ASP A 157 -15.31 18.31 -10.31
N ASP A 158 -15.17 19.52 -10.84
CA ASP A 158 -14.16 19.80 -11.89
C ASP A 158 -12.74 19.81 -11.33
N GLU A 159 -12.53 20.39 -10.15
CA GLU A 159 -11.22 20.32 -9.46
C GLU A 159 -10.88 18.87 -9.11
N ARG A 160 -11.86 18.10 -8.63
CA ARG A 160 -11.67 16.69 -8.30
C ARG A 160 -11.30 15.88 -9.54
N LYS A 161 -11.93 16.11 -10.69
CA LYS A 161 -11.54 15.47 -11.96
C LYS A 161 -10.09 15.79 -12.34
N VAL A 162 -9.66 17.04 -12.19
CA VAL A 162 -8.28 17.45 -12.46
C VAL A 162 -7.29 16.73 -11.52
N VAL A 163 -7.61 16.62 -10.24
CA VAL A 163 -6.79 15.90 -9.26
C VAL A 163 -6.78 14.40 -9.56
N LEU A 164 -7.92 13.78 -9.84
CA LEU A 164 -8.02 12.36 -10.23
C LEU A 164 -7.19 12.06 -11.48
N GLY A 165 -7.19 12.97 -12.45
CA GLY A 165 -6.32 12.87 -13.62
C GLY A 165 -4.82 12.84 -13.26
N GLN A 166 -4.40 13.68 -12.32
CA GLN A 166 -3.00 13.68 -11.86
C GLN A 166 -2.64 12.40 -11.10
N ILE A 167 -3.55 11.89 -10.26
CA ILE A 167 -3.36 10.60 -9.56
C ILE A 167 -3.29 9.45 -10.59
N ALA A 168 -4.14 9.47 -11.61
CA ALA A 168 -4.12 8.49 -12.68
C ALA A 168 -2.82 8.55 -13.48
N ASP A 169 -2.22 9.73 -13.68
CA ASP A 169 -0.90 9.86 -14.29
C ASP A 169 0.17 9.11 -13.47
N VAL A 170 0.17 9.32 -12.14
CA VAL A 170 1.08 8.63 -11.21
C VAL A 170 0.88 7.12 -11.29
N PHE A 171 -0.35 6.65 -11.10
CA PHE A 171 -0.67 5.23 -11.09
C PHE A 171 -0.31 4.55 -12.41
N THR A 172 -0.58 5.21 -13.55
CA THR A 172 -0.20 4.68 -14.86
C THR A 172 1.32 4.52 -14.99
N GLY A 173 2.09 5.50 -14.51
CA GLY A 173 3.55 5.43 -14.49
C GLY A 173 4.07 4.28 -13.62
N ILE A 174 3.50 4.09 -12.42
CA ILE A 174 3.85 2.99 -11.51
C ILE A 174 3.52 1.63 -12.16
N GLN A 175 2.31 1.47 -12.70
CA GLN A 175 1.87 0.22 -13.32
C GLN A 175 2.71 -0.15 -14.55
N ARG A 176 3.15 0.84 -15.31
CA ARG A 176 3.99 0.65 -16.51
C ARG A 176 5.49 0.68 -16.22
N ALA A 177 5.88 0.79 -14.96
CA ALA A 177 7.29 0.86 -14.61
C ALA A 177 8.03 -0.37 -15.12
N PRO A 178 9.18 -0.20 -15.80
CA PRO A 178 9.98 -1.33 -16.24
C PRO A 178 10.56 -2.01 -15.01
N LEU A 179 10.12 -3.24 -14.74
CA LEU A 179 10.72 -4.07 -13.72
C LEU A 179 12.11 -4.55 -14.20
N PRO A 180 13.16 -4.45 -13.37
CA PRO A 180 14.45 -5.08 -13.65
C PRO A 180 14.32 -6.56 -14.02
N GLU A 181 15.14 -7.06 -14.95
CA GLU A 181 15.11 -8.45 -15.41
C GLU A 181 15.35 -9.47 -14.28
N SER A 182 16.03 -9.05 -13.23
CA SER A 182 16.25 -9.79 -11.98
C SER A 182 14.98 -10.03 -11.15
N ILE A 183 13.88 -9.34 -11.46
CA ILE A 183 12.58 -9.51 -10.80
C ILE A 183 11.71 -10.43 -11.64
N ASN A 184 11.81 -11.73 -11.37
CA ASN A 184 11.03 -12.77 -12.05
C ASN A 184 9.94 -13.41 -11.15
N SER A 185 9.72 -12.85 -9.96
CA SER A 185 8.84 -13.37 -8.92
C SER A 185 7.84 -12.34 -8.41
N HIS A 186 6.77 -12.80 -7.76
CA HIS A 186 5.88 -11.99 -6.93
C HIS A 186 6.48 -11.85 -5.53
N GLY A 187 6.32 -10.70 -4.89
CA GLY A 187 6.88 -10.47 -3.56
C GLY A 187 7.36 -9.04 -3.37
N GLY A 188 8.10 -8.81 -2.29
CA GLY A 188 8.75 -7.53 -2.07
C GLY A 188 10.00 -7.37 -2.93
N LEU A 189 10.76 -6.35 -2.63
CA LEU A 189 12.00 -5.98 -3.29
C LEU A 189 13.12 -5.96 -2.26
N THR A 190 14.32 -6.30 -2.69
CA THR A 190 15.53 -6.06 -1.91
C THR A 190 16.68 -5.66 -2.83
N ILE A 191 17.80 -5.25 -2.25
CA ILE A 191 19.01 -4.89 -2.98
C ILE A 191 20.08 -5.91 -2.59
N ASP A 192 20.62 -6.63 -3.59
CA ASP A 192 21.64 -7.65 -3.37
C ASP A 192 23.02 -7.04 -3.06
N GLU A 193 24.00 -7.88 -2.72
CA GLU A 193 25.38 -7.46 -2.43
C GLU A 193 26.09 -6.78 -3.62
N SER A 194 25.60 -7.01 -4.84
CA SER A 194 26.08 -6.36 -6.06
C SER A 194 25.38 -5.04 -6.34
N GLY A 195 24.43 -4.64 -5.49
CA GLY A 195 23.63 -3.43 -5.63
C GLY A 195 22.48 -3.56 -6.62
N ASN A 196 22.09 -4.76 -7.06
CA ASN A 196 20.95 -4.95 -7.97
C ASN A 196 19.63 -5.05 -7.20
N ILE A 197 18.55 -4.47 -7.75
CA ILE A 197 17.20 -4.73 -7.24
C ILE A 197 16.80 -6.16 -7.65
N VAL A 198 16.41 -6.98 -6.68
CA VAL A 198 15.97 -8.37 -6.88
C VAL A 198 14.66 -8.63 -6.12
N GLY A 199 14.02 -9.76 -6.41
CA GLY A 199 12.85 -10.21 -5.63
C GLY A 199 13.22 -10.48 -4.17
N GLY A 200 12.39 -9.98 -3.24
CA GLY A 200 12.61 -10.08 -1.81
C GLY A 200 11.35 -10.45 -1.03
N GLN A 201 11.49 -10.48 0.30
CA GLN A 201 10.37 -10.66 1.22
C GLN A 201 9.43 -9.45 1.15
N MET A 202 8.12 -9.67 1.19
CA MET A 202 7.15 -8.57 1.34
C MET A 202 7.18 -8.03 2.76
N THR A 203 6.95 -6.74 2.91
CA THR A 203 6.84 -6.10 4.23
C THR A 203 5.56 -6.48 4.98
N ILE A 204 4.53 -7.00 4.30
CA ILE A 204 3.21 -7.28 4.89
C ILE A 204 2.77 -8.76 4.80
N LEU A 205 3.56 -9.62 4.16
CA LEU A 205 3.21 -11.04 3.99
C LEU A 205 4.46 -11.92 3.95
N GLU A 206 4.51 -12.91 4.83
CA GLU A 206 5.64 -13.82 4.90
C GLU A 206 5.63 -14.91 3.81
N GLY A 207 6.83 -15.31 3.39
CA GLY A 207 7.06 -16.46 2.52
C GLY A 207 7.35 -16.11 1.08
N ALA A 208 7.50 -14.82 0.76
CA ALA A 208 7.96 -14.35 -0.53
C ALA A 208 9.48 -14.58 -0.67
N PRO A 209 10.03 -14.57 -1.90
CA PRO A 209 9.35 -14.42 -3.18
C PRO A 209 8.60 -15.68 -3.65
N TRP A 210 7.56 -15.50 -4.48
CA TRP A 210 6.78 -16.58 -5.09
C TRP A 210 6.91 -16.59 -6.62
N ASN A 211 6.92 -17.77 -7.23
CA ASN A 211 7.15 -17.90 -8.67
C ASN A 211 5.88 -17.67 -9.51
N SER A 212 4.70 -17.59 -8.86
CA SER A 212 3.41 -17.45 -9.53
C SER A 212 2.39 -16.69 -8.68
N CYS A 213 1.38 -16.12 -9.33
CA CYS A 213 0.25 -15.49 -8.67
C CYS A 213 -0.52 -16.49 -7.78
N THR A 214 -0.65 -17.74 -8.22
CA THR A 214 -1.26 -18.82 -7.42
C THR A 214 -0.50 -19.08 -6.12
N GLU A 215 0.83 -19.16 -6.15
CA GLU A 215 1.64 -19.35 -4.93
C GLU A 215 1.49 -18.17 -3.96
N PHE A 216 1.47 -16.94 -4.49
CA PHE A 216 1.15 -15.74 -3.72
C PHE A 216 -0.21 -15.89 -3.01
N TRP A 217 -1.27 -16.26 -3.73
CA TRP A 217 -2.61 -16.41 -3.14
C TRP A 217 -2.69 -17.55 -2.12
N LYS A 218 -2.02 -18.68 -2.37
CA LYS A 218 -1.91 -19.77 -1.39
C LYS A 218 -1.30 -19.27 -0.09
N SER A 219 -0.22 -18.48 -0.17
CA SER A 219 0.44 -17.92 1.01
C SER A 219 -0.46 -16.93 1.74
N LYS A 220 -1.15 -16.05 1.01
CA LYS A 220 -2.10 -15.08 1.57
C LYS A 220 -3.27 -15.76 2.30
N LEU A 221 -3.90 -16.76 1.70
CA LEU A 221 -5.01 -17.50 2.32
C LEU A 221 -4.53 -18.31 3.54
N LYS A 222 -3.36 -18.95 3.46
CA LYS A 222 -2.77 -19.66 4.60
C LYS A 222 -2.42 -18.71 5.75
N PHE A 223 -1.99 -17.49 5.45
CA PHE A 223 -1.73 -16.46 6.45
C PHE A 223 -3.02 -16.06 7.18
N GLY A 224 -4.10 -15.80 6.44
CA GLY A 224 -5.43 -15.58 7.03
C GLY A 224 -5.89 -16.74 7.93
N LEU A 225 -5.67 -17.99 7.51
CA LEU A 225 -5.98 -19.17 8.33
C LEU A 225 -5.16 -19.25 9.62
N ARG A 226 -3.87 -18.86 9.61
CA ARG A 226 -3.05 -18.81 10.84
C ARG A 226 -3.64 -17.84 11.86
N HIS A 227 -4.13 -16.68 11.43
CA HIS A 227 -4.84 -15.75 12.33
C HIS A 227 -6.17 -16.31 12.82
N ALA A 228 -6.91 -17.02 11.95
CA ALA A 228 -8.13 -17.70 12.34
C ALA A 228 -7.87 -18.79 13.39
N ASP A 229 -6.78 -19.55 13.25
CA ASP A 229 -6.35 -20.59 14.19
C ASP A 229 -5.98 -20.00 15.56
N GLY A 230 -5.33 -18.83 15.58
CA GLY A 230 -4.98 -18.13 16.82
C GLY A 230 -6.15 -17.45 17.54
N SER A 231 -7.29 -17.26 16.86
CA SER A 231 -8.48 -16.63 17.46
C SER A 231 -9.34 -17.64 18.21
N SER A 232 -9.58 -17.41 19.50
CA SER A 232 -10.48 -18.23 20.32
C SER A 232 -11.94 -18.20 19.84
N ASN A 233 -12.34 -17.17 19.09
CA ASN A 233 -13.69 -17.02 18.55
C ASN A 233 -13.85 -17.74 17.21
N LEU A 234 -12.82 -17.72 16.36
CA LEU A 234 -12.87 -18.34 15.04
C LEU A 234 -12.49 -19.82 15.10
N GLN A 235 -11.51 -20.18 15.93
CA GLN A 235 -11.00 -21.55 16.09
C GLN A 235 -10.61 -22.20 14.76
N GLY A 236 -10.06 -21.39 13.84
CA GLY A 236 -9.69 -21.82 12.51
C GLY A 236 -10.85 -22.32 11.64
N TRP A 237 -12.10 -21.96 11.98
CA TRP A 237 -13.33 -22.45 11.31
C TRP A 237 -13.50 -23.97 11.33
N LYS A 238 -12.93 -24.65 12.33
CA LYS A 238 -13.03 -26.11 12.49
C LYS A 238 -14.45 -26.62 12.78
N PRO A 239 -15.30 -25.91 13.54
CA PRO A 239 -16.69 -26.35 13.71
C PRO A 239 -17.42 -26.46 12.36
N ASN A 240 -18.29 -27.45 12.23
CA ASN A 240 -19.16 -27.67 11.06
C ASN A 240 -18.44 -27.99 9.73
N GLY A 241 -17.15 -28.31 9.76
CA GLY A 241 -16.42 -28.83 8.59
C GLY A 241 -15.97 -27.78 7.57
N VAL A 242 -16.06 -26.49 7.89
CA VAL A 242 -15.72 -25.39 6.98
C VAL A 242 -14.22 -25.35 6.71
N ARG A 243 -13.38 -25.57 7.73
CA ARG A 243 -11.93 -25.64 7.60
C ARG A 243 -11.48 -26.65 6.55
N GLU A 244 -12.02 -27.85 6.57
CA GLU A 244 -11.64 -28.93 5.66
C GLU A 244 -11.96 -28.57 4.20
N ARG A 245 -13.07 -27.85 3.96
CA ARG A 245 -13.42 -27.34 2.62
C ARG A 245 -12.43 -26.27 2.16
N ILE A 246 -12.06 -25.34 3.04
CA ILE A 246 -11.06 -24.29 2.73
C ILE A 246 -9.71 -24.93 2.41
N ASP A 247 -9.22 -25.85 3.25
CA ASP A 247 -7.93 -26.51 3.04
C ASP A 247 -7.93 -27.30 1.71
N LYS A 248 -9.04 -28.00 1.40
CA LYS A 248 -9.19 -28.73 0.13
C LYS A 248 -9.18 -27.80 -1.09
N PHE A 249 -9.84 -26.64 -1.00
CA PHE A 249 -9.81 -25.61 -2.04
C PHE A 249 -8.40 -25.08 -2.26
N ILE A 250 -7.69 -24.68 -1.20
CA ILE A 250 -6.31 -24.16 -1.28
C ILE A 250 -5.36 -25.22 -1.86
N LEU A 251 -5.53 -26.49 -1.49
CA LEU A 251 -4.64 -27.56 -1.91
C LEU A 251 -4.84 -28.00 -3.37
N SER A 252 -6.10 -28.06 -3.83
CA SER A 252 -6.43 -28.72 -5.10
C SER A 252 -7.30 -27.92 -6.06
N GLY A 253 -7.99 -26.87 -5.59
CA GLY A 253 -8.96 -26.12 -6.37
C GLY A 253 -8.45 -24.77 -6.87
N LEU A 254 -7.62 -24.09 -6.08
CA LEU A 254 -7.19 -22.72 -6.35
C LEU A 254 -6.49 -22.58 -7.72
N ASP A 255 -5.56 -23.48 -8.04
CA ASP A 255 -4.84 -23.46 -9.32
C ASP A 255 -5.80 -23.60 -10.51
N GLN A 256 -6.76 -24.53 -10.42
CA GLN A 256 -7.76 -24.75 -11.47
C GLN A 256 -8.71 -23.57 -11.60
N TYR A 257 -9.09 -22.96 -10.47
CA TYR A 257 -9.96 -21.80 -10.43
C TYR A 257 -9.32 -20.59 -11.11
N LEU A 258 -8.05 -20.29 -10.77
CA LEU A 258 -7.31 -19.17 -11.37
C LEU A 258 -7.03 -19.40 -12.86
N ALA A 259 -6.60 -20.61 -13.24
CA ALA A 259 -6.37 -20.96 -14.64
C ALA A 259 -7.67 -20.90 -15.46
N GLY A 260 -8.78 -21.43 -14.93
CA GLY A 260 -10.09 -21.40 -15.58
C GLY A 260 -10.66 -19.99 -15.75
N ALA A 261 -10.26 -19.05 -14.89
CA ALA A 261 -10.61 -17.63 -14.99
C ALA A 261 -9.69 -16.82 -15.92
N GLY A 262 -8.62 -17.44 -16.46
CA GLY A 262 -7.67 -16.77 -17.35
C GLY A 262 -6.76 -15.77 -16.63
N VAL A 263 -6.47 -15.98 -15.34
CA VAL A 263 -5.50 -15.15 -14.61
C VAL A 263 -4.09 -15.42 -15.17
N ASP A 264 -3.36 -14.36 -15.51
CA ASP A 264 -1.98 -14.46 -15.95
C ASP A 264 -1.06 -14.65 -14.73
N GLU A 265 -0.58 -15.87 -14.56
CA GLU A 265 0.33 -16.27 -13.48
C GLU A 265 1.67 -15.51 -13.47
N THR A 266 2.02 -14.87 -14.59
CA THR A 266 3.30 -14.20 -14.79
C THR A 266 3.18 -12.67 -14.82
N GLN A 267 1.96 -12.14 -14.91
CA GLN A 267 1.77 -10.69 -14.97
C GLN A 267 2.17 -10.06 -13.64
N ARG A 268 3.11 -9.11 -13.72
CA ARG A 268 3.71 -8.44 -12.59
C ARG A 268 3.84 -6.96 -12.88
N VAL A 269 3.41 -6.14 -11.93
CA VAL A 269 3.64 -4.70 -11.91
C VAL A 269 4.08 -4.30 -10.51
N LEU A 270 4.68 -3.13 -10.38
CA LEU A 270 4.86 -2.52 -9.08
C LEU A 270 3.49 -2.11 -8.52
N ILE A 271 3.23 -2.51 -7.29
CA ILE A 271 2.08 -2.13 -6.48
C ILE A 271 2.60 -1.17 -5.41
N HIS A 272 2.01 0.01 -5.27
CA HIS A 272 2.31 0.95 -4.19
C HIS A 272 1.79 0.39 -2.86
N GLY A 273 0.56 -0.13 -2.87
CA GLY A 273 -0.01 -0.90 -1.79
C GLY A 273 -0.71 -0.10 -0.69
N ASP A 274 -0.69 1.22 -0.78
CA ASP A 274 -1.50 2.14 0.04
C ASP A 274 -1.65 3.50 -0.67
N LEU A 275 -1.98 3.48 -1.97
CA LEU A 275 -2.16 4.70 -2.75
C LEU A 275 -3.52 5.35 -2.42
N THR A 276 -3.54 6.10 -1.31
CA THR A 276 -4.68 6.77 -0.71
C THR A 276 -4.43 8.27 -0.58
N THR A 277 -5.47 9.09 -0.39
CA THR A 277 -5.32 10.56 -0.41
C THR A 277 -4.47 11.12 0.74
N ASN A 278 -4.28 10.41 1.85
CA ASN A 278 -3.34 10.82 2.90
C ASN A 278 -1.87 10.66 2.50
N ASN A 279 -1.57 9.78 1.55
CA ASN A 279 -0.21 9.55 1.04
C ASN A 279 0.12 10.44 -0.18
N ILE A 280 -0.73 11.43 -0.47
CA ILE A 280 -0.56 12.36 -1.59
C ILE A 280 -0.52 13.78 -1.05
N GLN A 281 0.53 14.53 -1.42
CA GLN A 281 0.64 15.95 -1.12
C GLN A 281 -0.01 16.77 -2.23
N TYR A 282 -0.68 17.85 -1.83
CA TYR A 282 -1.44 18.73 -2.71
C TYR A 282 -1.16 20.20 -2.37
N ASP A 283 -0.98 21.03 -3.38
CA ASP A 283 -0.88 22.48 -3.22
C ASP A 283 -2.22 23.15 -3.57
N PRO A 284 -2.94 23.71 -2.57
CA PRO A 284 -4.22 24.39 -2.81
C PRO A 284 -4.10 25.64 -3.70
N GLY A 285 -2.93 26.28 -3.76
CA GLY A 285 -2.72 27.48 -4.55
C GLY A 285 -2.63 27.19 -6.05
N THR A 286 -1.92 26.12 -6.40
CA THR A 286 -1.74 25.70 -7.80
C THR A 286 -2.75 24.63 -8.25
N LYS A 287 -3.44 23.99 -7.30
CA LYS A 287 -4.36 22.87 -7.51
C LYS A 287 -3.69 21.63 -8.12
N HIS A 288 -2.41 21.44 -7.82
CA HIS A 288 -1.62 20.32 -8.30
C HIS A 288 -1.19 19.42 -7.17
N ILE A 289 -1.11 18.12 -7.46
CA ILE A 289 -0.41 17.19 -6.56
C ILE A 289 1.08 17.52 -6.64
N THR A 290 1.72 17.50 -5.49
CA THR A 290 3.12 17.89 -5.33
C THR A 290 3.98 16.72 -4.89
N GLY A 291 3.39 15.65 -4.37
CA GLY A 291 4.12 14.41 -4.16
C GLY A 291 3.27 13.21 -3.79
N VAL A 292 3.87 12.01 -3.91
CA VAL A 292 3.29 10.72 -3.53
C VAL A 292 4.29 9.99 -2.64
N LEU A 293 3.82 9.59 -1.46
CA LEU A 293 4.63 9.18 -0.33
C LEU A 293 4.31 7.74 0.08
N ASP A 294 5.12 7.18 0.98
CA ASP A 294 4.82 5.95 1.72
C ASP A 294 4.74 4.65 0.90
N PHE A 295 5.89 4.25 0.35
CA PHE A 295 6.06 3.00 -0.38
C PHE A 295 6.42 1.81 0.54
N ASP A 296 6.17 1.92 1.85
CA ASP A 296 6.47 0.88 2.83
C ASP A 296 5.77 -0.45 2.54
N TRP A 297 4.58 -0.37 1.95
CA TRP A 297 3.75 -1.52 1.59
C TRP A 297 3.85 -1.88 0.12
N ALA A 298 4.86 -1.35 -0.59
CA ALA A 298 5.03 -1.64 -1.99
C ALA A 298 5.57 -3.06 -2.21
N TYR A 299 5.13 -3.68 -3.30
CA TYR A 299 5.55 -5.02 -3.72
C TYR A 299 5.29 -5.23 -5.21
N VAL A 300 5.80 -6.30 -5.77
CA VAL A 300 5.54 -6.72 -7.16
C VAL A 300 4.52 -7.83 -7.17
N SER A 301 3.38 -7.62 -7.84
CA SER A 301 2.38 -8.67 -8.05
C SER A 301 1.44 -8.35 -9.22
N HIS A 302 0.38 -9.14 -9.36
CA HIS A 302 -0.64 -8.98 -10.38
C HIS A 302 -1.35 -7.61 -10.23
N PRO A 303 -1.63 -6.87 -11.33
CA PRO A 303 -2.12 -5.49 -11.29
C PRO A 303 -3.45 -5.30 -10.55
N ALA A 304 -4.26 -6.36 -10.46
CA ALA A 304 -5.49 -6.38 -9.66
C ALA A 304 -5.27 -5.95 -8.20
N HIS A 305 -4.09 -6.22 -7.65
CA HIS A 305 -3.79 -6.00 -6.24
C HIS A 305 -3.84 -4.54 -5.82
N GLU A 306 -3.50 -3.58 -6.69
CA GLU A 306 -3.60 -2.16 -6.32
C GLU A 306 -5.06 -1.78 -6.04
N PHE A 307 -6.01 -2.24 -6.86
CA PHE A 307 -7.43 -1.96 -6.68
C PHE A 307 -8.04 -2.58 -5.41
N PHE A 308 -7.38 -3.60 -4.87
CA PHE A 308 -7.82 -4.31 -3.67
C PHE A 308 -7.48 -3.58 -2.39
N ILE A 309 -6.34 -2.90 -2.36
CA ILE A 309 -5.75 -2.35 -1.13
C ILE A 309 -5.62 -0.83 -1.16
N SER A 310 -5.60 -0.22 -2.33
CA SER A 310 -5.47 1.21 -2.54
C SER A 310 -6.80 1.84 -3.00
N PHE A 311 -6.77 3.16 -3.23
CA PHE A 311 -7.88 3.93 -3.81
C PHE A 311 -9.19 3.97 -3.02
N GLY A 312 -9.16 3.53 -1.76
CA GLY A 312 -10.33 3.42 -0.91
C GLY A 312 -11.07 4.74 -0.65
N ASP A 313 -10.36 5.86 -0.69
CA ASP A 313 -10.87 7.23 -0.55
C ASP A 313 -10.83 8.05 -1.86
N ILE A 314 -10.27 7.46 -2.92
CA ILE A 314 -10.24 8.00 -4.28
C ILE A 314 -11.50 7.58 -5.05
N GLY A 315 -12.16 6.49 -4.65
CA GLY A 315 -13.29 5.88 -5.35
C GLY A 315 -12.89 4.82 -6.38
N GLY A 316 -11.62 4.38 -6.33
CA GLY A 316 -11.06 3.38 -7.25
C GLY A 316 -10.92 1.99 -6.65
N SER A 317 -11.32 1.78 -5.39
CA SER A 317 -11.26 0.46 -4.76
C SER A 317 -12.43 -0.42 -5.19
N THR A 318 -12.16 -1.67 -5.52
CA THR A 318 -13.19 -2.67 -5.82
C THR A 318 -13.81 -3.29 -4.57
N ASN A 319 -13.45 -2.81 -3.37
CA ASN A 319 -13.96 -3.30 -2.09
C ASN A 319 -15.35 -2.79 -1.68
N GLY A 320 -16.01 -1.98 -2.51
CA GLY A 320 -17.31 -1.38 -2.18
C GLY A 320 -17.19 -0.21 -1.19
N GLY A 321 -16.25 -0.23 -0.25
CA GLY A 321 -15.95 0.91 0.62
C GLY A 321 -14.84 0.64 1.62
N THR A 322 -14.52 1.67 2.41
CA THR A 322 -13.54 1.62 3.51
C THR A 322 -14.11 2.27 4.77
N ALA A 323 -13.40 2.16 5.89
CA ALA A 323 -13.78 2.88 7.11
C ALA A 323 -13.81 4.41 6.94
N ARG A 324 -13.04 4.96 6.00
CA ARG A 324 -12.94 6.41 5.72
C ARG A 324 -13.95 6.90 4.67
N ASP A 325 -14.42 5.99 3.83
CA ASP A 325 -15.38 6.20 2.74
C ASP A 325 -16.26 4.94 2.59
N PRO A 326 -17.32 4.81 3.42
CA PRO A 326 -18.14 3.60 3.47
C PRO A 326 -18.94 3.39 2.17
N ASP A 327 -19.28 2.15 1.86
CA ASP A 327 -20.12 1.83 0.70
C ASP A 327 -21.55 2.31 0.93
N LEU A 328 -22.00 3.32 0.18
CA LEU A 328 -23.40 3.78 0.23
C LEU A 328 -24.25 3.13 -0.87
N SER A 329 -23.66 2.29 -1.71
CA SER A 329 -24.27 1.70 -2.90
C SER A 329 -24.64 0.22 -2.76
N ASP A 330 -24.32 -0.41 -1.63
CA ASP A 330 -24.48 -1.85 -1.41
C ASP A 330 -23.78 -2.70 -2.50
N GLY A 331 -22.53 -2.34 -2.79
CA GLY A 331 -21.66 -3.00 -3.76
C GLY A 331 -22.01 -2.75 -5.21
N LYS A 332 -23.01 -1.90 -5.53
CA LYS A 332 -23.40 -1.60 -6.92
C LYS A 332 -22.28 -0.90 -7.69
N ILE A 333 -21.58 0.06 -7.06
CA ILE A 333 -20.48 0.78 -7.72
C ILE A 333 -19.28 -0.14 -7.99
N ALA A 334 -18.92 -1.00 -7.04
CA ALA A 334 -17.85 -1.98 -7.26
C ALA A 334 -18.17 -2.94 -8.43
N LYS A 335 -19.42 -3.40 -8.55
CA LYS A 335 -19.88 -4.20 -9.69
C LYS A 335 -19.79 -3.44 -11.01
N ALA A 336 -20.15 -2.16 -11.01
CA ALA A 336 -20.03 -1.29 -12.18
C ALA A 336 -18.56 -1.15 -12.65
N MET A 337 -17.62 -0.97 -11.73
CA MET A 337 -16.19 -0.89 -12.03
C MET A 337 -15.67 -2.19 -12.65
N LEU A 338 -16.05 -3.35 -12.09
CA LEU A 338 -15.67 -4.66 -12.63
C LEU A 338 -16.27 -4.93 -14.02
N ALA A 339 -17.45 -4.36 -14.31
CA ALA A 339 -18.10 -4.48 -15.61
C ALA A 339 -17.66 -3.40 -16.62
N GLY A 340 -17.01 -2.33 -16.16
CA GLY A 340 -16.73 -1.14 -16.96
C GLY A 340 -18.00 -0.40 -17.40
N ASN A 341 -19.08 -0.55 -16.64
CA ASN A 341 -20.39 0.04 -16.95
C ASN A 341 -20.99 0.71 -15.72
N PHE A 342 -21.06 2.04 -15.76
CA PHE A 342 -21.53 2.90 -14.67
C PHE A 342 -23.00 3.32 -14.81
N ASP A 343 -23.75 2.73 -15.75
CA ASP A 343 -25.20 2.91 -15.87
C ASP A 343 -25.93 2.08 -14.80
N ILE A 344 -25.96 2.58 -13.56
CA ILE A 344 -26.53 1.88 -12.40
C ILE A 344 -27.97 2.35 -12.14
N PRO A 345 -28.99 1.49 -12.35
CA PRO A 345 -30.36 1.81 -11.95
C PRO A 345 -30.54 1.76 -10.42
N ASP A 346 -31.49 2.54 -9.92
CA ASP A 346 -31.93 2.54 -8.52
C ASP A 346 -30.78 2.75 -7.53
N LEU A 347 -29.83 3.64 -7.85
CA LEU A 347 -28.75 4.01 -6.93
C LEU A 347 -29.32 4.89 -5.80
N PRO A 348 -28.97 4.62 -4.52
CA PRO A 348 -29.30 5.52 -3.41
C PRO A 348 -28.78 6.94 -3.66
N GLU A 349 -29.55 7.95 -3.24
CA GLU A 349 -29.21 9.37 -3.48
C GLU A 349 -27.87 9.74 -2.85
N GLU A 350 -27.60 9.21 -1.67
CA GLU A 350 -26.35 9.37 -0.92
C GLU A 350 -25.13 8.77 -1.65
N ALA A 351 -25.33 7.81 -2.56
CA ALA A 351 -24.26 7.16 -3.31
C ALA A 351 -23.96 7.86 -4.66
N VAL A 352 -24.78 8.83 -5.10
CA VAL A 352 -24.61 9.52 -6.38
C VAL A 352 -23.23 10.20 -6.49
N GLY A 353 -22.76 10.83 -5.40
CA GLY A 353 -21.43 11.43 -5.36
C GLY A 353 -20.29 10.42 -5.44
N GLN A 354 -20.47 9.22 -4.85
CA GLN A 354 -19.50 8.12 -4.97
C GLN A 354 -19.45 7.57 -6.39
N LEU A 355 -20.62 7.41 -7.04
CA LEU A 355 -20.70 6.98 -8.44
C LEU A 355 -19.99 7.98 -9.36
N ALA A 356 -20.27 9.28 -9.21
CA ALA A 356 -19.65 10.32 -10.03
C ALA A 356 -18.12 10.31 -9.88
N ARG A 357 -17.62 10.12 -8.65
CA ARG A 357 -16.18 10.00 -8.37
C ARG A 357 -15.57 8.73 -8.97
N ALA A 358 -16.19 7.57 -8.78
CA ALA A 358 -15.71 6.29 -9.34
C ALA A 358 -15.70 6.31 -10.88
N LYS A 359 -16.70 6.90 -11.50
CA LYS A 359 -16.74 7.08 -12.96
C LYS A 359 -15.63 8.03 -13.43
N ALA A 360 -15.44 9.16 -12.76
CA ALA A 360 -14.37 10.09 -13.11
C ALA A 360 -12.97 9.46 -12.98
N TRP A 361 -12.79 8.56 -12.00
CA TRP A 361 -11.57 7.77 -11.88
C TRP A 361 -11.41 6.77 -13.05
N ASP A 362 -12.44 6.00 -13.38
CA ASP A 362 -12.38 5.06 -14.52
C ASP A 362 -12.11 5.77 -15.86
N ASP A 363 -12.77 6.91 -16.09
CA ASP A 363 -12.54 7.76 -17.26
C ASP A 363 -11.07 8.23 -17.31
N ALA A 364 -10.52 8.68 -16.16
CA ALA A 364 -9.13 9.14 -16.07
C ALA A 364 -8.12 8.02 -16.35
N LEU A 365 -8.40 6.79 -15.92
CA LEU A 365 -7.60 5.61 -16.24
C LEU A 365 -7.66 5.28 -17.74
N ALA A 366 -8.86 5.27 -18.31
CA ALA A 366 -9.08 5.00 -19.74
C ALA A 366 -8.31 6.01 -20.62
N GLU A 367 -8.40 7.30 -20.30
CA GLU A 367 -7.69 8.39 -21.01
C GLU A 367 -6.17 8.20 -21.07
N ARG A 368 -5.60 7.55 -20.06
CA ARG A 368 -4.15 7.29 -19.94
C ARG A 368 -3.74 5.91 -20.45
N GLY A 369 -4.72 5.07 -20.80
CA GLY A 369 -4.53 3.67 -21.14
C GLY A 369 -3.98 2.85 -19.97
N ALA A 370 -4.27 3.25 -18.72
CA ALA A 370 -4.02 2.40 -17.56
C ALA A 370 -4.96 1.19 -17.62
N LEU A 371 -4.56 0.06 -17.04
CA LEU A 371 -5.49 -1.06 -16.90
C LEU A 371 -6.61 -0.68 -15.94
N ARG A 372 -7.85 -0.83 -16.39
CA ARG A 372 -9.04 -0.72 -15.55
C ARG A 372 -9.40 -2.08 -14.97
N PRO A 373 -10.11 -2.14 -13.82
CA PRO A 373 -10.60 -3.41 -13.27
C PRO A 373 -11.34 -4.29 -14.29
N SER A 374 -12.14 -3.68 -15.16
CA SER A 374 -12.89 -4.34 -16.22
C SER A 374 -12.06 -4.93 -17.36
N GLU A 375 -10.80 -4.52 -17.49
CA GLU A 375 -9.88 -4.93 -18.55
C GLU A 375 -8.86 -5.97 -18.06
N ILE A 376 -8.78 -6.20 -16.75
CA ILE A 376 -7.84 -7.16 -16.16
C ILE A 376 -8.42 -8.57 -16.29
N ALA A 377 -7.71 -9.44 -17.00
CA ALA A 377 -8.08 -10.84 -17.15
C ALA A 377 -8.18 -11.52 -15.77
N GLY A 378 -9.28 -12.24 -15.54
CA GLY A 378 -9.53 -12.93 -14.28
C GLY A 378 -9.82 -12.02 -13.07
N MET A 379 -9.99 -10.71 -13.24
CA MET A 379 -10.26 -9.77 -12.14
C MET A 379 -11.44 -10.19 -11.25
N ALA A 380 -12.56 -10.60 -11.85
CA ALA A 380 -13.73 -11.05 -11.09
C ALA A 380 -13.42 -12.28 -10.21
N ALA A 381 -12.56 -13.18 -10.68
CA ALA A 381 -12.17 -14.36 -9.93
C ALA A 381 -11.24 -13.99 -8.76
N LEU A 382 -10.29 -13.09 -8.98
CA LEU A 382 -9.40 -12.53 -7.97
C LEU A 382 -10.18 -11.75 -6.89
N GLU A 383 -11.25 -11.04 -7.27
CA GLU A 383 -12.17 -10.42 -6.32
C GLU A 383 -12.88 -11.44 -5.42
N GLN A 384 -13.31 -12.58 -5.95
CA GLN A 384 -13.86 -13.65 -5.10
C GLN A 384 -12.81 -14.21 -4.13
N LEU A 385 -11.55 -14.36 -4.56
CA LEU A 385 -10.47 -14.80 -3.66
C LEU A 385 -10.18 -13.78 -2.57
N ARG A 386 -10.22 -12.49 -2.91
CA ARG A 386 -10.10 -11.41 -1.93
C ARG A 386 -11.25 -11.43 -0.92
N LYS A 387 -12.49 -11.68 -1.39
CA LYS A 387 -13.64 -11.87 -0.50
C LYS A 387 -13.39 -13.05 0.44
N LEU A 388 -12.96 -14.20 -0.08
CA LEU A 388 -12.60 -15.36 0.75
C LEU A 388 -11.55 -14.97 1.80
N GLU A 389 -10.46 -14.34 1.39
CA GLU A 389 -9.38 -13.88 2.28
C GLU A 389 -9.90 -13.01 3.43
N SER A 390 -10.75 -12.02 3.14
CA SER A 390 -11.34 -11.14 4.14
C SER A 390 -12.22 -11.86 5.17
N LEU A 391 -12.81 -13.00 4.77
CA LEU A 391 -13.66 -13.84 5.60
C LEU A 391 -12.88 -14.84 6.45
N LEU A 392 -11.63 -15.17 6.08
CA LEU A 392 -10.82 -16.15 6.82
C LEU A 392 -10.48 -15.65 8.23
N ALA A 393 -10.12 -14.38 8.38
CA ALA A 393 -9.85 -13.80 9.69
C ALA A 393 -10.38 -12.35 9.77
N PRO A 394 -11.70 -12.14 9.92
CA PRO A 394 -12.26 -10.81 9.98
C PRO A 394 -11.70 -10.04 11.18
N PHE A 395 -11.19 -8.82 10.97
CA PHE A 395 -10.55 -8.01 12.02
C PHE A 395 -11.43 -7.88 13.28
N ALA A 396 -12.73 -7.73 13.08
CA ALA A 396 -13.72 -7.60 14.14
C ALA A 396 -13.89 -8.87 15.02
N LEU A 397 -13.42 -10.04 14.57
CA LEU A 397 -13.55 -11.33 15.24
C LEU A 397 -12.23 -11.91 15.76
N HIS A 398 -11.08 -11.31 15.43
CA HIS A 398 -9.78 -11.78 15.92
C HIS A 398 -8.95 -10.71 16.65
N HIS A 399 -9.13 -9.41 16.35
CA HIS A 399 -8.30 -8.39 16.95
C HIS A 399 -8.72 -8.06 18.40
N PRO A 400 -7.82 -8.11 19.41
CA PRO A 400 -8.18 -7.96 20.82
C PRO A 400 -8.91 -6.64 21.14
N VAL A 401 -8.53 -5.53 20.51
CA VAL A 401 -9.16 -4.22 20.72
C VAL A 401 -10.60 -4.21 20.21
N MET A 402 -10.88 -4.87 19.08
CA MET A 402 -12.22 -4.91 18.51
C MET A 402 -13.14 -5.81 19.31
N LEU A 403 -12.62 -6.94 19.79
CA LEU A 403 -13.36 -7.87 20.63
C LEU A 403 -13.80 -7.23 21.96
N LYS A 404 -12.95 -6.40 22.58
CA LYS A 404 -13.30 -5.64 23.79
C LYS A 404 -14.49 -4.68 23.60
N ARG A 405 -14.82 -4.32 22.36
CA ARG A 405 -15.95 -3.44 22.03
C ARG A 405 -17.25 -4.20 21.77
N LYS A 406 -17.27 -5.53 21.93
CA LYS A 406 -18.39 -6.40 21.57
C LYS A 406 -18.86 -7.23 22.76
N THR A 407 -20.16 -7.53 22.80
CA THR A 407 -20.70 -8.53 23.73
C THR A 407 -20.46 -9.95 23.22
N ALA A 408 -20.60 -10.95 24.09
CA ALA A 408 -20.47 -12.34 23.70
C ALA A 408 -21.51 -12.73 22.64
N GLU A 409 -22.74 -12.23 22.77
CA GLU A 409 -23.85 -12.47 21.82
C GLU A 409 -23.52 -11.91 20.43
N GLN A 410 -22.98 -10.69 20.37
CA GLN A 410 -22.56 -10.07 19.11
C GLN A 410 -21.44 -10.88 18.44
N ILE A 411 -20.49 -11.41 19.21
CA ILE A 411 -19.42 -12.25 18.68
C ILE A 411 -19.99 -13.54 18.09
N VAL A 412 -20.93 -14.19 18.78
CA VAL A 412 -21.58 -15.43 18.30
C VAL A 412 -22.36 -15.18 17.01
N GLU A 413 -23.15 -14.10 16.95
CA GLU A 413 -23.93 -13.73 15.76
C GLU A 413 -23.03 -13.40 14.56
N MET A 414 -21.98 -12.61 14.78
CA MET A 414 -21.00 -12.27 13.74
C MET A 414 -20.26 -13.50 13.25
N ARG A 415 -19.90 -14.43 14.15
CA ARG A 415 -19.26 -15.70 13.77
C ARG A 415 -20.19 -16.54 12.91
N ALA A 416 -21.47 -16.68 13.29
CA ALA A 416 -22.45 -17.44 12.51
C ALA A 416 -22.67 -16.83 11.12
N THR A 417 -22.71 -15.50 11.04
CA THR A 417 -22.81 -14.77 9.76
C THR A 417 -21.59 -15.01 8.89
N GLY A 418 -20.38 -14.88 9.44
CA GLY A 418 -19.13 -15.12 8.71
C GLY A 418 -18.99 -16.57 8.24
N GLU A 419 -19.43 -17.55 9.04
CA GLU A 419 -19.43 -18.96 8.65
C GLU A 419 -20.35 -19.23 7.45
N ARG A 420 -21.55 -18.64 7.45
CA ARG A 420 -22.48 -18.73 6.30
C ARG A 420 -21.87 -18.10 5.05
N GLU A 421 -21.28 -16.91 5.17
CA GLU A 421 -20.65 -16.23 4.04
C GLU A 421 -19.44 -16.98 3.48
N LEU A 422 -18.66 -17.64 4.35
CA LEU A 422 -17.58 -18.55 3.93
C LEU A 422 -18.13 -19.72 3.12
N ILE A 423 -19.20 -20.36 3.59
CA ILE A 423 -19.86 -21.47 2.89
C ILE A 423 -20.35 -21.02 1.52
N GLU A 424 -21.05 -19.89 1.43
CA GLU A 424 -21.53 -19.32 0.16
C GLU A 424 -20.36 -18.99 -0.79
N CYS A 425 -19.23 -18.54 -0.25
CA CYS A 425 -18.03 -18.27 -1.05
C CYS A 425 -17.41 -19.58 -1.60
N LEU A 426 -17.29 -20.61 -0.76
CA LEU A 426 -16.74 -21.92 -1.14
C LEU A 426 -17.61 -22.64 -2.18
N GLU A 427 -18.94 -22.54 -2.08
CA GLU A 427 -19.86 -23.09 -3.07
C GLU A 427 -19.62 -22.50 -4.47
N ARG A 428 -19.27 -21.21 -4.58
CA ARG A 428 -18.91 -20.57 -5.85
C ARG A 428 -17.60 -21.12 -6.44
N PHE A 429 -16.71 -21.59 -5.59
CA PHE A 429 -15.49 -22.29 -6.01
C PHE A 429 -15.73 -23.78 -6.30
N GLY A 430 -16.91 -24.31 -5.98
CA GLY A 430 -17.24 -25.74 -6.10
C GLY A 430 -16.73 -26.60 -4.93
N TYR A 431 -16.47 -26.00 -3.77
CA TYR A 431 -15.90 -26.66 -2.58
C TYR A 431 -16.82 -26.61 -1.39
#